data_AF-A0A816DCD0-F1
#
_entry.id   AF-A0A816DCD0-F1
#
_cell.length_a   1.000
_cell.length_b   1.000
_cell.length_c   1.000
_cell.angle_alpha   90.00
_cell.angle_beta   90.00
_cell.angle_gamma   90.00
#
_symmetry.space_group_name_H-M   'P 1'
#
loop_
_entity.id
_entity.type
_entity.pdbx_description
1 polymer ?
#
loop_
_entity_poly.entity_id
_entity_poly.type
_entity_poly.pdbx_seq_one_letter_code
_entity_poly.pdbx_strand_id
1 'polypeptide(L)'
;MGSEMTLLFAEHDLRVSLFDIVGENVDHALQLAEENPPLKDKIKGFKDYDSFMKSFDESKPKLLLLSITHGHPADEVLEALKKFLKKGDIILDGGNEWYKDTERRQTWLKKELGVDLIGMGVSGGYQSARRGPSISPGGDKQTIDKLMPLFEKFAAKDEQYGPCVTNVGPAGAGHYVKMIHNGIEQ
;
A
#
# COMPACT_ATOMS: atom_id res chain seq x y z
N MET A 1 -8.38 -7.65 -2.03
CA MET A 1 -7.28 -6.98 -2.77
C MET A 1 -5.96 -7.19 -2.04
N GLY A 2 -5.88 -6.89 -0.74
CA GLY A 2 -4.67 -7.07 0.08
C GLY A 2 -3.99 -8.44 0.00
N SER A 3 -4.75 -9.54 0.00
CA SER A 3 -4.18 -10.90 -0.15
C SER A 3 -3.45 -11.09 -1.48
N GLU A 4 -4.02 -10.63 -2.60
CA GLU A 4 -3.36 -10.72 -3.92
C GLU A 4 -2.15 -9.79 -4.02
N MET A 5 -2.22 -8.59 -3.44
CA MET A 5 -1.05 -7.70 -3.38
C MET A 5 0.07 -8.31 -2.55
N THR A 6 -0.27 -9.03 -1.47
CA THR A 6 0.70 -9.76 -0.65
C THR A 6 1.42 -10.83 -1.46
N LEU A 7 0.67 -11.60 -2.25
CA LEU A 7 1.24 -12.62 -3.15
C LEU A 7 2.10 -11.97 -4.25
N LEU A 8 1.62 -10.91 -4.91
CA LEU A 8 2.36 -10.14 -5.92
C LEU A 8 3.73 -9.69 -5.37
N PHE A 9 3.73 -9.10 -4.18
CA PHE A 9 4.96 -8.62 -3.56
C PHE A 9 5.94 -9.75 -3.25
N ALA A 10 5.44 -10.89 -2.78
CA ALA A 10 6.25 -12.08 -2.53
C ALA A 10 6.81 -12.70 -3.83
N GLU A 11 6.02 -12.72 -4.91
CA GLU A 11 6.46 -13.15 -6.25
C GLU A 11 7.60 -12.28 -6.78
N HIS A 12 7.61 -11.02 -6.37
CA HIS A 12 8.67 -10.06 -6.67
C HIS A 12 9.72 -9.94 -5.55
N ASP A 13 9.98 -11.04 -4.84
CA ASP A 13 11.09 -11.20 -3.88
C ASP A 13 11.05 -10.27 -2.66
N LEU A 14 9.90 -9.67 -2.35
CA LEU A 14 9.72 -9.04 -1.05
C LEU A 14 9.39 -10.07 0.02
N ARG A 15 9.87 -9.81 1.24
CA ARG A 15 9.32 -10.43 2.44
C ARG A 15 8.18 -9.55 2.94
N VAL A 16 7.01 -10.13 3.11
CA VAL A 16 5.79 -9.40 3.43
C VAL A 16 5.29 -9.83 4.80
N SER A 17 5.19 -8.87 5.70
CA SER A 17 4.38 -9.01 6.91
C SER A 17 2.94 -8.62 6.57
N LEU A 18 1.99 -9.50 6.85
CA LEU A 18 0.56 -9.31 6.61
C LEU A 18 -0.19 -9.21 7.93
N PHE A 19 -1.10 -8.25 8.04
CA PHE A 19 -1.98 -8.08 9.18
C PHE A 19 -3.39 -7.72 8.71
N ASP A 20 -4.39 -8.26 9.39
CA ASP A 20 -5.80 -7.88 9.28
C ASP A 20 -6.44 -8.03 10.66
N ILE A 21 -7.38 -7.13 11.00
CA ILE A 21 -8.16 -7.22 12.25
C ILE A 21 -9.09 -8.43 12.24
N VAL A 22 -9.53 -8.86 11.05
CA VAL A 22 -10.27 -10.10 10.84
C VAL A 22 -9.25 -11.21 10.59
N GLY A 23 -8.92 -11.96 11.64
CA GLY A 23 -7.87 -12.98 11.60
C GLY A 23 -8.06 -14.06 10.52
N GLU A 24 -9.29 -14.34 10.12
CA GLU A 24 -9.60 -15.28 9.01
C GLU A 24 -9.04 -14.80 7.66
N ASN A 25 -8.97 -13.49 7.42
CA ASN A 25 -8.37 -12.94 6.19
C ASN A 25 -6.87 -13.23 6.13
N VAL A 26 -6.21 -13.23 7.29
CA VAL A 26 -4.78 -13.60 7.41
C VAL A 26 -4.61 -15.09 7.12
N ASP A 27 -5.45 -15.93 7.72
CA ASP A 27 -5.39 -17.38 7.52
C ASP A 27 -5.61 -17.75 6.04
N HIS A 28 -6.59 -17.13 5.40
CA HIS A 28 -6.86 -17.31 3.97
C HIS A 28 -5.67 -16.90 3.08
N ALA A 29 -5.05 -15.76 3.35
CA ALA A 29 -3.88 -15.32 2.58
C ALA A 29 -2.66 -16.24 2.78
N LEU A 30 -2.47 -16.78 3.99
CA LEU A 30 -1.43 -17.76 4.26
C LEU A 30 -1.70 -19.08 3.54
N GLN A 31 -2.95 -19.55 3.52
CA GLN A 31 -3.34 -20.74 2.77
C GLN A 31 -3.00 -20.59 1.27
N LEU A 32 -3.33 -19.45 0.66
CA LEU A 32 -2.96 -19.16 -0.73
C LEU A 32 -1.44 -19.19 -0.94
N ALA A 33 -0.65 -18.72 0.03
CA ALA A 33 0.80 -18.77 -0.03
C ALA A 33 1.34 -20.21 0.10
N GLU A 34 0.71 -21.07 0.91
CA GLU A 34 1.09 -22.48 1.03
C GLU A 34 0.84 -23.27 -0.26
N GLU A 35 -0.23 -22.96 -0.97
CA GLU A 35 -0.53 -23.52 -2.29
C GLU A 35 0.47 -23.07 -3.38
N ASN A 36 1.31 -22.07 -3.08
CA ASN A 36 2.38 -21.57 -3.94
C ASN A 36 3.75 -21.68 -3.22
N PRO A 37 4.38 -22.87 -3.15
CA PRO A 37 5.54 -23.13 -2.29
C PRO A 37 6.69 -22.11 -2.33
N PRO A 38 7.05 -21.48 -3.48
CA PRO A 38 8.07 -20.43 -3.51
C PRO A 38 7.75 -19.17 -2.68
N LEU A 39 6.47 -18.97 -2.30
CA LEU A 39 5.98 -17.80 -1.57
C LEU A 39 5.85 -18.04 -0.06
N LYS A 40 5.74 -19.29 0.38
CA LYS A 40 5.47 -19.66 1.77
C LYS A 40 6.42 -19.01 2.76
N ASP A 41 7.73 -19.04 2.50
CA ASP A 41 8.74 -18.48 3.42
C ASP A 41 8.89 -16.95 3.31
N LYS A 42 8.20 -16.32 2.36
CA LYS A 42 8.25 -14.87 2.12
C LYS A 42 7.13 -14.13 2.83
N ILE A 43 6.06 -14.80 3.25
CA ILE A 43 4.88 -14.16 3.85
C ILE A 43 4.74 -14.60 5.32
N LYS A 44 4.57 -13.63 6.22
CA LYS A 44 4.26 -13.89 7.64
C LYS A 44 2.99 -13.16 8.04
N GLY A 45 2.03 -13.89 8.59
CA GLY A 45 0.75 -13.34 9.04
C GLY A 45 0.75 -13.01 10.53
N PHE A 46 0.07 -11.92 10.89
CA PHE A 46 -0.08 -11.40 12.25
C PHE A 46 -1.54 -11.03 12.50
N LYS A 47 -2.01 -11.17 13.73
CA LYS A 47 -3.42 -10.90 14.12
C LYS A 47 -3.55 -9.80 15.18
N ASP A 48 -2.44 -9.12 15.49
CA ASP A 48 -2.40 -7.96 16.38
C ASP A 48 -1.32 -6.97 15.91
N TYR A 49 -1.52 -5.68 16.23
CA TYR A 49 -0.59 -4.62 15.83
C TYR A 49 0.80 -4.77 16.44
N ASP A 50 0.90 -5.24 17.68
CA ASP A 50 2.17 -5.32 18.40
C ASP A 50 3.12 -6.33 17.75
N SER A 51 2.64 -7.53 17.46
CA SER A 51 3.42 -8.57 16.77
C SER A 51 3.71 -8.20 15.31
N PHE A 52 2.73 -7.62 14.62
CA PHE A 52 2.90 -7.11 13.26
C PHE A 52 4.02 -6.06 13.17
N MET A 53 3.96 -5.03 14.02
CA MET A 53 4.93 -3.93 13.97
C MET A 53 6.33 -4.35 14.41
N LYS A 54 6.44 -5.30 15.36
CA LYS A 54 7.73 -5.89 15.79
C LYS A 54 8.40 -6.78 14.73
N SER A 55 7.67 -7.14 13.67
CA SER A 55 8.23 -7.96 12.59
C SER A 55 9.17 -7.17 11.66
N PHE A 56 9.12 -5.83 11.70
CA PHE A 56 9.94 -4.96 10.88
C PHE A 56 11.32 -4.73 11.50
N ASP A 57 12.33 -4.51 10.66
CA ASP A 57 13.69 -4.15 11.06
C ASP A 57 13.73 -2.70 11.58
N GLU A 58 13.91 -2.52 12.89
CA GLU A 58 13.95 -1.19 13.52
C GLU A 58 15.16 -0.33 13.11
N SER A 59 16.16 -0.89 12.41
CA SER A 59 17.26 -0.09 11.86
C SER A 59 16.89 0.61 10.55
N LYS A 60 15.73 0.30 9.96
CA LYS A 60 15.29 0.82 8.66
C LYS A 60 13.95 1.55 8.76
N PRO A 61 13.65 2.47 7.82
CA PRO A 61 12.30 3.00 7.67
C PRO A 61 11.32 1.90 7.29
N LYS A 62 10.16 1.88 7.95
CA LYS A 62 9.05 0.98 7.62
C LYS A 62 8.35 1.47 6.36
N LEU A 63 7.93 0.54 5.51
CA LEU A 63 7.03 0.80 4.39
C LEU A 63 5.76 -0.02 4.62
N LEU A 64 4.65 0.67 4.88
CA LEU A 64 3.36 0.05 5.14
C LEU A 64 2.41 0.33 3.99
N LEU A 65 1.61 -0.65 3.58
CA LEU A 65 0.53 -0.48 2.61
C LEU A 65 -0.81 -0.72 3.28
N LEU A 66 -1.71 0.26 3.20
CA LEU A 66 -3.09 0.12 3.62
C LEU A 66 -3.94 -0.31 2.42
N SER A 67 -4.53 -1.51 2.52
CA SER A 67 -5.53 -2.02 1.59
C SER A 67 -6.83 -2.28 2.38
N ILE A 68 -7.44 -1.21 2.87
CA ILE A 68 -8.60 -1.23 3.76
C ILE A 68 -9.76 -0.43 3.18
N THR A 69 -10.92 -0.54 3.82
CA THR A 69 -12.08 0.29 3.48
C THR A 69 -11.74 1.77 3.67
N HIS A 70 -12.12 2.60 2.69
CA HIS A 70 -11.93 4.04 2.71
C HIS A 70 -12.75 4.72 3.82
N GLY A 71 -12.40 5.96 4.15
CA GLY A 71 -13.02 6.77 5.19
C GLY A 71 -12.50 6.46 6.59
N HIS A 72 -13.41 6.44 7.56
CA HIS A 72 -13.09 6.34 8.98
C HIS A 72 -12.15 5.18 9.37
N PRO A 73 -12.29 3.95 8.82
CA PRO A 73 -11.39 2.85 9.17
C PRO A 73 -9.91 3.15 8.91
N ALA A 74 -9.58 3.94 7.89
CA ALA A 74 -8.20 4.34 7.64
C ALA A 74 -7.67 5.30 8.72
N ASP A 75 -8.50 6.21 9.23
CA ASP A 75 -8.10 7.09 10.33
C ASP A 75 -7.87 6.29 11.62
N GLU A 76 -8.72 5.31 11.94
CA GLU A 76 -8.54 4.43 13.10
C GLU A 76 -7.25 3.62 13.04
N VAL A 77 -6.94 3.06 11.86
CA VAL A 77 -5.69 2.32 11.63
C VAL A 77 -4.48 3.23 11.80
N LEU A 78 -4.50 4.44 11.23
CA LEU A 78 -3.39 5.39 11.37
C LEU A 78 -3.17 5.82 12.82
N GLU A 79 -4.24 6.05 13.59
CA GLU A 79 -4.14 6.36 15.02
C GLU A 79 -3.57 5.17 15.83
N ALA A 80 -3.99 3.95 15.53
CA ALA A 80 -3.45 2.74 16.17
C ALA A 80 -1.95 2.54 15.85
N LEU A 81 -1.53 2.88 14.63
CA LEU A 81 -0.13 2.77 14.19
C LEU A 81 0.77 3.87 14.77
N LYS A 82 0.21 5.03 15.17
CA LYS A 82 0.95 6.22 15.62
C LYS A 82 2.08 5.91 16.62
N LYS A 83 1.84 5.03 17.59
CA LYS A 83 2.82 4.67 18.63
C LYS A 83 3.99 3.81 18.15
N PHE A 84 3.91 3.24 16.96
CA PHE A 84 4.92 2.33 16.38
C PHE A 84 5.71 2.96 15.22
N LEU A 85 5.26 4.12 14.74
CA LEU A 85 5.86 4.83 13.63
C LEU A 85 6.93 5.80 14.11
N LYS A 86 7.93 6.02 13.27
CA LYS A 86 9.00 7.00 13.50
C LYS A 86 9.24 7.84 12.25
N LYS A 87 9.93 8.95 12.43
CA LYS A 87 10.32 9.85 11.35
C LYS A 87 11.00 9.09 10.22
N GLY A 88 10.53 9.33 9.00
CA GLY A 88 11.04 8.69 7.79
C GLY A 88 10.35 7.38 7.40
N ASP A 89 9.51 6.80 8.28
CA ASP A 89 8.60 5.73 7.87
C ASP A 89 7.61 6.24 6.80
N ILE A 90 7.13 5.33 5.96
CA ILE A 90 6.27 5.65 4.83
C ILE A 90 5.02 4.78 4.86
N ILE A 91 3.87 5.41 4.65
CA ILE A 91 2.58 4.76 4.49
C ILE A 91 2.09 4.98 3.06
N LEU A 92 1.72 3.89 2.39
CA LEU A 92 1.01 3.89 1.13
C LEU A 92 -0.47 3.63 1.44
N ASP A 93 -1.35 4.54 1.03
CA ASP A 93 -2.79 4.32 1.10
C ASP A 93 -3.26 3.89 -0.29
N GLY A 94 -3.63 2.61 -0.44
CA GLY A 94 -4.12 2.03 -1.69
C GLY A 94 -5.65 2.03 -1.81
N GLY A 95 -6.36 2.65 -0.86
CA GLY A 95 -7.81 2.73 -0.85
C GLY A 95 -8.39 3.59 -1.98
N ASN A 96 -9.69 3.45 -2.22
CA ASN A 96 -10.42 4.40 -3.08
C ASN A 96 -10.88 5.61 -2.26
N GLU A 97 -9.92 6.42 -1.82
CA GLU A 97 -10.20 7.52 -0.91
C GLU A 97 -10.70 8.80 -1.58
N TRP A 98 -11.40 9.63 -0.80
CA TRP A 98 -11.60 11.02 -1.16
C TRP A 98 -10.28 11.78 -0.99
N TYR A 99 -9.82 12.45 -2.05
CA TYR A 99 -8.47 13.02 -2.08
C TYR A 99 -8.20 14.02 -0.94
N LYS A 100 -9.20 14.76 -0.46
CA LYS A 100 -9.01 15.70 0.66
C LYS A 100 -8.74 15.01 1.99
N ASP A 101 -9.27 13.81 2.20
CA ASP A 101 -8.95 13.02 3.38
C ASP A 101 -7.49 12.56 3.34
N THR A 102 -6.97 12.26 2.14
CA THR A 102 -5.54 12.00 1.92
C THR A 102 -4.68 13.21 2.26
N GLU A 103 -5.04 14.40 1.78
CA GLU A 103 -4.31 15.64 2.06
C GLU A 103 -4.27 15.96 3.55
N ARG A 104 -5.40 15.76 4.24
CA ARG A 104 -5.50 15.90 5.70
C ARG A 104 -4.53 14.94 6.40
N ARG A 105 -4.55 13.65 6.04
CA ARG A 105 -3.69 12.62 6.66
C ARG A 105 -2.21 12.85 6.38
N GLN A 106 -1.86 13.24 5.15
CA GLN A 106 -0.49 13.63 4.78
C GLN A 106 0.03 14.76 5.65
N THR A 107 -0.76 15.82 5.80
CA THR A 107 -0.39 16.98 6.63
C THR A 107 -0.23 16.58 8.09
N TRP A 108 -1.18 15.80 8.62
CA TRP A 108 -1.18 15.35 9.99
C TRP A 108 0.02 14.44 10.32
N LEU A 109 0.25 13.38 9.56
CA LEU A 109 1.34 12.43 9.79
C LEU A 109 2.72 13.09 9.64
N LYS A 110 2.88 13.98 8.65
CA LYS A 110 4.12 14.70 8.45
C LYS A 110 4.42 15.63 9.62
N LYS A 111 3.40 16.36 10.11
CA LYS A 111 3.53 17.31 11.22
C LYS A 111 3.79 16.61 12.56
N GLU A 112 3.04 15.56 12.87
CA GLU A 112 3.07 14.92 14.19
C GLU A 112 4.25 13.94 14.33
N LEU A 113 4.62 13.24 13.26
CA LEU A 113 5.56 12.11 13.33
C LEU A 113 6.73 12.23 12.35
N GLY A 114 6.67 13.12 11.38
CA GLY A 114 7.63 13.15 10.27
C GLY A 114 7.52 11.91 9.37
N VAL A 115 6.33 11.31 9.30
CA VAL A 115 5.98 10.16 8.46
C VAL A 115 5.40 10.67 7.14
N ASP A 116 5.81 10.07 6.04
CA ASP A 116 5.25 10.39 4.72
C ASP A 116 4.09 9.46 4.39
N LEU A 117 2.97 10.02 3.92
CA LEU A 117 1.85 9.26 3.37
C LEU A 117 1.74 9.53 1.87
N ILE A 118 1.70 8.47 1.07
CA ILE A 118 1.46 8.53 -0.37
C ILE A 118 0.07 7.97 -0.63
N GLY A 119 -0.84 8.83 -1.11
CA GLY A 119 -2.13 8.37 -1.62
C GLY A 119 -1.93 7.77 -3.01
N MET A 120 -2.34 6.52 -3.19
CA MET A 120 -2.00 5.74 -4.36
C MET A 120 -3.27 5.11 -4.93
N GLY A 121 -3.72 5.65 -6.06
CA GLY A 121 -4.78 4.99 -6.82
C GLY A 121 -4.31 3.65 -7.35
N VAL A 122 -5.08 2.58 -7.12
CA VAL A 122 -4.80 1.23 -7.64
C VAL A 122 -5.98 0.76 -8.48
N SER A 123 -5.77 0.45 -9.77
CA SER A 123 -6.82 -0.05 -10.68
C SER A 123 -6.43 -1.36 -11.38
N GLY A 124 -7.43 -2.14 -11.79
CA GLY A 124 -7.30 -3.49 -12.39
C GLY A 124 -8.12 -4.58 -11.69
N GLY A 125 -8.73 -4.28 -10.54
CA GLY A 125 -9.52 -5.23 -9.75
C GLY A 125 -8.69 -6.33 -9.09
N TYR A 126 -9.36 -7.20 -8.31
CA TYR A 126 -8.70 -8.32 -7.62
C TYR A 126 -7.99 -9.28 -8.60
N GLN A 127 -8.60 -9.52 -9.77
CA GLN A 127 -8.12 -10.45 -10.78
C GLN A 127 -6.80 -10.00 -11.45
N SER A 128 -6.55 -8.69 -11.50
CA SER A 128 -5.32 -8.14 -12.09
C SER A 128 -4.31 -7.68 -11.05
N ALA A 129 -4.68 -7.61 -9.77
CA ALA A 129 -3.75 -7.22 -8.71
C ALA A 129 -2.47 -8.08 -8.72
N ARG A 130 -2.59 -9.39 -8.99
CA ARG A 130 -1.45 -10.32 -9.11
C ARG A 130 -0.70 -10.23 -10.45
N ARG A 131 -1.31 -9.68 -11.49
CA ARG A 131 -0.68 -9.46 -12.82
C ARG A 131 -0.04 -8.08 -12.97
N GLY A 132 -0.15 -7.27 -11.92
CA GLY A 132 0.27 -5.88 -11.87
C GLY A 132 -0.90 -4.93 -12.08
N PRO A 133 -1.20 -4.04 -11.13
CA PRO A 133 -2.23 -3.02 -11.31
C PRO A 133 -1.69 -1.79 -12.05
N SER A 134 -2.60 -0.91 -12.50
CA SER A 134 -2.25 0.49 -12.76
C SER A 134 -2.12 1.23 -11.43
N ILE A 135 -1.06 2.03 -11.28
CA ILE A 135 -0.72 2.70 -10.02
C ILE A 135 -0.58 4.20 -10.24
N SER A 136 -1.27 5.03 -9.44
CA SER A 136 -1.17 6.49 -9.50
C SER A 136 -0.80 7.10 -8.14
N PRO A 137 0.50 7.14 -7.78
CA PRO A 137 0.97 7.75 -6.53
C PRO A 137 0.94 9.28 -6.59
N GLY A 138 0.43 9.90 -5.51
CA GLY A 138 0.52 11.34 -5.26
C GLY A 138 0.88 11.66 -3.81
N GLY A 139 1.64 12.75 -3.61
CA GLY A 139 2.20 13.10 -2.31
C GLY A 139 3.56 13.78 -2.41
N ASP A 140 4.42 13.55 -1.42
CA ASP A 140 5.78 14.09 -1.40
C ASP A 140 6.63 13.53 -2.55
N LYS A 141 7.21 14.43 -3.36
CA LYS A 141 7.95 14.04 -4.57
C LYS A 141 9.17 13.19 -4.25
N GLN A 142 9.93 13.53 -3.22
CA GLN A 142 11.17 12.80 -2.89
C GLN A 142 10.87 11.38 -2.44
N THR A 143 9.79 11.21 -1.68
CA THR A 143 9.28 9.92 -1.24
C THR A 143 8.82 9.08 -2.44
N ILE A 144 8.08 9.68 -3.37
CA ILE A 144 7.64 8.98 -4.59
C ILE A 144 8.83 8.59 -5.47
N ASP A 145 9.79 9.49 -5.71
CA ASP A 145 10.98 9.20 -6.51
C ASP A 145 11.77 8.01 -5.93
N LYS A 146 11.89 7.95 -4.59
CA LYS A 146 12.54 6.82 -3.89
C LYS A 146 11.79 5.50 -4.09
N LEU A 147 10.47 5.53 -4.19
CA LEU A 147 9.62 4.33 -4.32
C LEU A 147 9.31 3.97 -5.77
N MET A 148 9.60 4.85 -6.74
CA MET A 148 9.29 4.60 -8.15
C MET A 148 9.84 3.28 -8.67
N PRO A 149 11.11 2.88 -8.40
CA PRO A 149 11.60 1.57 -8.84
C PRO A 149 10.80 0.39 -8.28
N LEU A 150 10.23 0.54 -7.09
CA LEU A 150 9.36 -0.45 -6.48
C LEU A 150 8.00 -0.49 -7.17
N PHE A 151 7.40 0.67 -7.44
CA PHE A 151 6.13 0.74 -8.14
C PHE A 151 6.22 0.23 -9.58
N GLU A 152 7.28 0.57 -10.32
CA GLU A 152 7.52 0.08 -11.68
C GLU A 152 7.70 -1.45 -11.74
N LYS A 153 8.20 -2.05 -10.65
CA LYS A 153 8.30 -3.51 -10.53
C LYS A 153 6.93 -4.18 -10.43
N PHE A 154 5.98 -3.52 -9.78
CA PHE A 154 4.65 -4.07 -9.47
C PHE A 154 3.57 -3.65 -10.45
N ALA A 155 3.74 -2.53 -11.14
CA ALA A 155 2.76 -2.05 -12.09
C ALA A 155 2.62 -2.99 -13.29
N ALA A 156 1.42 -3.01 -13.88
CA ALA A 156 1.23 -3.56 -15.22
C ALA A 156 2.23 -2.92 -16.20
N LYS A 157 2.61 -3.64 -17.25
CA LYS A 157 3.49 -3.10 -18.30
C LYS A 157 2.74 -3.10 -19.61
N ASP A 158 2.58 -1.90 -20.16
CA ASP A 158 2.16 -1.72 -21.54
C ASP A 158 3.34 -1.95 -22.48
N GLU A 159 3.10 -2.61 -23.61
CA GLU A 159 4.14 -2.95 -24.58
C GLU A 159 4.79 -1.72 -25.22
N GLN A 160 4.04 -0.63 -25.36
CA GLN A 160 4.46 0.60 -26.01
C GLN A 160 4.96 1.65 -25.00
N TYR A 161 4.28 1.79 -23.87
CA TYR A 161 4.50 2.90 -22.92
C TYR A 161 5.23 2.49 -21.64
N GLY A 162 5.49 1.19 -21.44
CA GLY A 162 6.21 0.69 -20.27
C GLY A 162 5.31 0.55 -19.03
N PRO A 163 5.87 0.66 -17.81
CA PRO A 163 5.11 0.48 -16.58
C PRO A 163 3.96 1.48 -16.44
N CYS A 164 2.77 0.98 -16.09
CA CYS A 164 1.55 1.76 -15.85
C CYS A 164 1.58 2.44 -14.48
N VAL A 165 2.62 3.26 -14.25
CA VAL A 165 2.79 4.08 -13.06
C VAL A 165 3.49 5.40 -13.41
N THR A 166 3.05 6.47 -12.77
CA THR A 166 3.73 7.77 -12.82
C THR A 166 3.45 8.58 -11.58
N ASN A 167 4.37 9.47 -11.19
CA ASN A 167 4.07 10.46 -10.15
C ASN A 167 3.03 11.44 -10.69
N VAL A 168 1.79 11.35 -10.20
CA VAL A 168 0.69 12.16 -10.75
C VAL A 168 0.62 13.56 -10.15
N GLY A 169 1.33 13.83 -9.04
CA GLY A 169 1.38 15.16 -8.45
C GLY A 169 1.45 15.19 -6.92
N PRO A 170 1.40 16.40 -6.34
CA PRO A 170 1.49 16.58 -4.91
C PRO A 170 0.22 16.12 -4.19
N ALA A 171 0.35 15.97 -2.87
CA ALA A 171 -0.77 15.84 -1.95
C ALA A 171 -1.75 14.71 -2.35
N GLY A 172 -3.05 15.00 -2.45
CA GLY A 172 -4.10 14.02 -2.78
C GLY A 172 -4.19 13.64 -4.26
N ALA A 173 -3.28 14.10 -5.13
CA ALA A 173 -3.38 13.91 -6.58
C ALA A 173 -3.57 12.45 -7.02
N GLY A 174 -2.92 11.51 -6.34
CA GLY A 174 -3.03 10.07 -6.62
C GLY A 174 -4.46 9.54 -6.57
N HIS A 175 -5.17 9.84 -5.48
CA HIS A 175 -6.56 9.48 -5.31
C HIS A 175 -7.50 10.33 -6.17
N TYR A 176 -7.16 11.60 -6.42
CA TYR A 176 -7.95 12.44 -7.33
C TYR A 176 -7.98 11.84 -8.75
N VAL A 177 -6.81 11.48 -9.31
CA VAL A 177 -6.73 10.83 -10.63
C VAL A 177 -7.54 9.53 -10.64
N LYS A 178 -7.43 8.70 -9.59
CA LYS A 178 -8.19 7.45 -9.50
C LYS A 178 -9.70 7.66 -9.43
N MET A 179 -10.15 8.70 -8.73
CA MET A 179 -11.56 9.08 -8.69
C MET A 179 -12.07 9.46 -10.09
N ILE A 180 -11.31 10.26 -10.85
CA ILE A 180 -11.67 10.60 -12.23
C ILE A 180 -11.67 9.37 -13.13
N HIS A 181 -10.69 8.46 -12.99
CA HIS A 181 -10.68 7.18 -13.70
C HIS A 181 -11.96 6.38 -13.46
N ASN A 182 -12.38 6.22 -12.19
CA ASN A 182 -13.64 5.53 -11.87
C ASN A 182 -14.88 6.26 -12.42
N GLY A 183 -14.82 7.59 -12.56
CA GLY A 183 -15.89 8.37 -13.18
C GLY A 183 -15.98 8.22 -14.70
N ILE A 184 -14.85 7.97 -15.37
CA ILE A 184 -14.78 7.69 -16.82
C ILE A 184 -15.19 6.23 -17.12
N GLU A 185 -14.96 5.30 -16.19
CA GLU A 185 -15.33 3.89 -16.33
C GLU A 185 -16.85 3.65 -16.41
N GLN A 186 -17.65 4.55 -15.83
CA GLN A 186 -19.13 4.47 -15.78
C GLN A 186 -19.80 4.94 -17.06
#